data_AF-A0A960JKL0-F1
#
_entry.id   AF-A0A960JKL0-F1
#
_cell.length_a   1.000
_cell.length_b   1.000
_cell.length_c   1.000
_cell.angle_alpha   90.00
_cell.angle_beta   90.00
_cell.angle_gamma   90.00
#
_symmetry.space_group_name_H-M   'P 1'
#
loop_
_entity.id
_entity.type
_entity.pdbx_description
1 polymer ?
#
loop_
_entity_poly.entity_id
_entity_poly.type
_entity_poly.pdbx_seq_one_letter_code
_entity_poly.pdbx_strand_id
1 'polypeptide(L)'
;MRHLRALLPCLVLVGAGACSDGGGARSTAGGDPVAPSSTASAASRGSFSLLAYNVAGLPEGISKSNPEANAPLIGRFLNDYDVVLTQEDFGFYTDAMRAETDHEFLSVPHPGPDRLNPVGRDGAITGDGLNVLSDFPIDTELDRVPWTNCGDASADCLALKGFAVTTMDLGADAAGGASTDGNDPNGDGDGGALTVELISLHLEAGGVD
;
A
#
# COMPACT_ATOMS: atom_id res chain seq x y z
N MET A 1 -36.16 -12.61 -12.82
CA MET A 1 -34.72 -12.88 -13.00
C MET A 1 -33.97 -11.94 -12.08
N ARG A 2 -33.33 -12.47 -11.02
CA ARG A 2 -32.51 -11.67 -10.10
C ARG A 2 -31.13 -11.51 -10.75
N HIS A 3 -30.78 -10.30 -11.17
CA HIS A 3 -29.42 -10.02 -11.64
C HIS A 3 -28.49 -10.10 -10.43
N LEU A 4 -27.63 -11.12 -10.43
CA LEU A 4 -26.47 -11.21 -9.55
C LEU A 4 -25.53 -10.09 -10.00
N ARG A 5 -25.52 -8.96 -9.27
CA ARG A 5 -24.47 -7.95 -9.44
C ARG A 5 -23.18 -8.60 -8.97
N ALA A 6 -22.23 -8.80 -9.87
CA ALA A 6 -20.88 -9.19 -9.52
C ALA A 6 -20.32 -8.09 -8.60
N LEU A 7 -20.12 -8.42 -7.33
CA LEU A 7 -19.25 -7.67 -6.45
C LEU A 7 -17.84 -7.88 -7.00
N LEU A 8 -17.22 -6.81 -7.48
CA LEU A 8 -15.85 -6.85 -7.97
C LEU A 8 -14.94 -7.23 -6.77
N PRO A 9 -14.15 -8.31 -6.86
CA PRO A 9 -13.31 -8.72 -5.74
C PRO A 9 -12.16 -7.72 -5.57
N CYS A 10 -12.02 -7.13 -4.38
CA CYS A 10 -10.79 -6.44 -4.00
C CYS A 10 -9.73 -7.52 -3.70
N LEU A 11 -8.60 -7.48 -4.41
CA LEU A 11 -7.44 -8.34 -4.12
C LEU A 11 -6.31 -7.43 -3.64
N VAL A 12 -5.76 -7.76 -2.47
CA VAL A 12 -4.56 -7.12 -1.91
C VAL A 12 -3.52 -8.20 -1.69
N LEU A 13 -2.29 -7.93 -2.13
CA LEU A 13 -1.13 -8.75 -1.85
C LEU A 13 -0.21 -7.97 -0.91
N VAL A 14 0.20 -8.63 0.18
CA VAL A 14 1.14 -8.08 1.17
C VAL A 14 2.36 -9.00 1.17
N GLY A 15 3.50 -8.47 0.73
CA GLY A 15 4.79 -9.19 0.73
C GLY A 15 5.71 -8.63 1.81
N ALA A 16 6.20 -9.47 2.72
CA ALA A 16 7.24 -9.09 3.68
C ALA A 16 8.61 -9.54 3.16
N GLY A 17 9.53 -8.60 2.95
CA GLY A 17 10.91 -8.88 2.56
C GLY A 17 11.82 -8.88 3.77
N ALA A 18 12.46 -10.02 4.08
CA ALA A 18 13.53 -10.06 5.08
C ALA A 18 14.89 -10.09 4.38
N CYS A 19 15.78 -9.15 4.73
CA CYS A 19 17.17 -9.17 4.30
C CYS A 19 17.90 -10.37 4.94
N SER A 20 18.57 -11.19 4.13
CA SER A 20 19.48 -12.25 4.63
C SER A 20 20.93 -11.85 4.37
N ASP A 21 21.74 -11.77 5.41
CA ASP A 21 23.16 -11.44 5.29
C ASP A 21 23.95 -12.57 4.63
N GLY A 22 24.46 -12.31 3.43
CA GLY A 22 25.41 -13.15 2.71
C GLY A 22 26.84 -12.99 3.24
N GLY A 23 27.11 -13.50 4.44
CA GLY A 23 28.45 -13.50 5.05
C GLY A 23 29.35 -14.62 4.53
N GLY A 24 29.90 -14.48 3.33
CA GLY A 24 30.94 -15.38 2.80
C GLY A 24 32.32 -15.11 3.41
N ALA A 25 32.59 -15.60 4.62
CA ALA A 25 33.93 -15.51 5.24
C ALA A 25 34.78 -16.75 4.93
N ARG A 26 35.80 -16.58 4.09
CA ARG A 26 36.89 -17.54 3.85
C ARG A 26 37.86 -17.48 5.04
N SER A 27 37.92 -18.53 5.87
CA SER A 27 38.83 -18.59 7.01
C SER A 27 40.07 -19.44 6.72
N THR A 28 41.25 -18.83 6.86
CA THR A 28 42.54 -19.51 6.96
C THR A 28 42.99 -19.58 8.42
N ALA A 29 43.19 -20.81 8.90
CA ALA A 29 44.08 -21.26 9.98
C ALA A 29 43.93 -20.72 11.42
N GLY A 30 43.69 -21.66 12.35
CA GLY A 30 44.44 -21.76 13.61
C GLY A 30 43.91 -21.00 14.83
N GLY A 31 42.96 -21.59 15.55
CA GLY A 31 42.55 -21.18 16.90
C GLY A 31 41.51 -22.15 17.47
N ASP A 32 41.55 -22.39 18.79
CA ASP A 32 40.75 -23.37 19.55
C ASP A 32 39.22 -23.32 19.25
N PRO A 33 38.47 -24.44 19.42
CA PRO A 33 37.05 -24.48 19.14
C PRO A 33 36.28 -23.68 20.19
N VAL A 34 36.12 -22.38 19.95
CA VAL A 34 35.04 -21.59 20.58
C VAL A 34 33.75 -22.08 19.93
N ALA A 35 32.92 -22.79 20.72
CA ALA A 35 31.59 -23.18 20.27
C ALA A 35 30.84 -21.91 19.82
N PRO A 36 30.28 -21.87 18.59
CA PRO A 36 29.47 -20.73 18.18
C PRO A 36 28.26 -20.68 19.11
N SER A 37 28.22 -19.67 19.98
CA SER A 37 26.99 -19.30 20.68
C SER A 37 26.09 -18.67 19.64
N SER A 38 25.30 -19.50 18.97
CA SER A 38 24.19 -19.05 18.14
C SER A 38 23.10 -18.53 19.06
N THR A 39 23.20 -17.27 19.47
CA THR A 39 22.02 -16.53 19.89
C THR A 39 21.19 -16.34 18.63
N ALA A 40 20.30 -17.31 18.33
CA ALA A 40 19.26 -17.09 17.35
C ALA A 40 18.48 -15.86 17.82
N SER A 41 18.69 -14.73 17.15
CA SER A 41 17.95 -13.50 17.40
C SER A 41 16.47 -13.86 17.37
N ALA A 42 15.77 -13.58 18.46
CA ALA A 42 14.34 -13.80 18.51
C ALA A 42 13.72 -12.91 17.43
N ALA A 43 13.17 -13.52 16.38
CA ALA A 43 12.47 -12.77 15.34
C ALA A 43 11.47 -11.84 16.01
N SER A 44 11.63 -10.54 15.77
CA SER A 44 10.75 -9.51 16.27
C SER A 44 9.36 -9.71 15.63
N ARG A 45 8.29 -9.55 16.40
CA ARG A 45 6.91 -9.88 15.97
C ARG A 45 5.98 -8.73 16.26
N GLY A 46 5.42 -8.17 15.19
CA GLY A 46 4.40 -7.14 15.22
C GLY A 46 3.09 -7.61 14.63
N SER A 47 2.05 -6.81 14.82
CA SER A 47 0.81 -6.91 14.06
C SER A 47 0.30 -5.51 13.77
N PHE A 48 -0.22 -5.30 12.57
CA PHE A 48 -0.96 -4.11 12.20
C PHE A 48 -2.26 -4.53 11.53
N SER A 49 -3.21 -3.61 11.48
CA SER A 49 -4.50 -3.74 10.83
C SER A 49 -4.45 -3.07 9.45
N LEU A 50 -4.97 -3.77 8.44
CA LEU A 50 -5.04 -3.26 7.08
C LEU A 50 -6.48 -3.30 6.58
N LEU A 51 -6.94 -2.18 6.00
CA LEU A 51 -8.21 -2.07 5.30
C LEU A 51 -7.95 -1.83 3.80
N ALA A 52 -8.63 -2.61 2.96
CA ALA A 52 -8.78 -2.30 1.54
C ALA A 52 -10.21 -1.87 1.27
N TYR A 53 -10.40 -0.64 0.77
CA TYR A 53 -11.74 -0.06 0.68
C TYR A 53 -11.95 0.76 -0.59
N ASN A 54 -12.99 0.42 -1.34
CA ASN A 54 -13.44 1.20 -2.48
C ASN A 54 -14.33 2.35 -2.00
N VAL A 55 -13.89 3.60 -2.20
CA VAL A 55 -14.56 4.81 -1.69
C VAL A 55 -15.64 5.34 -2.64
N ALA A 56 -15.76 4.79 -3.85
CA ALA A 56 -16.70 5.22 -4.89
C ALA A 56 -16.64 6.73 -5.18
N GLY A 57 -15.44 7.27 -5.40
CA GLY A 57 -15.13 8.70 -5.45
C GLY A 57 -15.35 9.40 -6.80
N LEU A 58 -16.14 8.82 -7.72
CA LEU A 58 -16.57 9.53 -8.92
C LEU A 58 -17.53 10.67 -8.57
N PRO A 59 -17.53 11.80 -9.29
CA PRO A 59 -18.49 12.88 -9.09
C PRO A 59 -19.94 12.40 -8.99
N GLU A 60 -20.71 13.02 -8.09
CA GLU A 60 -22.14 12.75 -7.95
C GLU A 60 -22.86 12.86 -9.30
N GLY A 61 -23.79 11.93 -9.55
CA GLY A 61 -24.53 11.83 -10.81
C GLY A 61 -23.84 10.98 -11.89
N ILE A 62 -22.56 10.63 -11.75
CA ILE A 62 -21.92 9.61 -12.60
C ILE A 62 -22.20 8.20 -12.06
N SER A 63 -22.10 8.02 -10.75
CA SER A 63 -22.41 6.77 -10.05
C SER A 63 -23.73 6.88 -9.27
N LYS A 64 -24.17 5.76 -8.68
CA LYS A 64 -25.32 5.74 -7.73
C LYS A 64 -24.90 6.02 -6.27
N SER A 65 -23.63 6.41 -6.06
CA SER A 65 -23.10 6.78 -4.74
C SER A 65 -23.37 8.26 -4.45
N ASN A 66 -23.21 8.66 -3.19
CA ASN A 66 -23.29 10.04 -2.71
C ASN A 66 -21.95 10.46 -2.05
N PRO A 67 -20.83 10.49 -2.81
CA PRO A 67 -19.50 10.71 -2.25
C PRO A 67 -19.32 12.07 -1.57
N GLU A 68 -20.10 13.10 -1.91
CA GLU A 68 -20.01 14.39 -1.23
C GLU A 68 -20.41 14.27 0.26
N ALA A 69 -21.48 13.52 0.53
CA ALA A 69 -21.92 13.24 1.89
C ALA A 69 -21.08 12.14 2.57
N ASN A 70 -20.61 11.16 1.80
CA ASN A 70 -19.97 9.97 2.34
C ASN A 70 -18.47 10.18 2.63
N ALA A 71 -17.74 10.96 1.82
CA ALA A 71 -16.28 11.08 1.94
C ALA A 71 -15.80 11.51 3.34
N PRO A 72 -16.41 12.53 4.00
CA PRO A 72 -16.01 12.87 5.37
C PRO A 72 -16.30 11.74 6.38
N LEU A 73 -17.39 11.00 6.21
CA LEU A 73 -17.73 9.87 7.09
C LEU A 73 -16.78 8.70 6.89
N ILE A 74 -16.45 8.40 5.64
CA ILE A 74 -15.46 7.38 5.28
C ILE A 74 -14.15 7.72 5.96
N GLY A 75 -13.64 8.96 5.82
CA GLY A 75 -12.39 9.41 6.45
C GLY A 75 -12.31 9.08 7.93
N ARG A 76 -13.37 9.38 8.70
CA ARG A 76 -13.45 9.05 10.14
C ARG A 76 -13.35 7.55 10.43
N PHE A 77 -13.96 6.72 9.58
CA PHE A 77 -13.90 5.26 9.74
C PHE A 77 -12.55 4.67 9.35
N LEU A 78 -11.76 5.36 8.52
CA LEU A 78 -10.43 4.89 8.14
C LEU A 78 -9.47 4.88 9.35
N ASN A 79 -9.68 5.75 10.34
CA ASN A 79 -8.83 5.87 11.53
C ASN A 79 -8.87 4.64 12.46
N ASP A 80 -9.77 3.68 12.22
CA ASP A 80 -9.82 2.40 12.96
C ASP A 80 -8.75 1.40 12.47
N TYR A 81 -7.96 1.73 11.44
CA TYR A 81 -6.97 0.86 10.81
C TYR A 81 -5.61 1.55 10.69
N ASP A 82 -4.52 0.82 10.91
CA ASP A 82 -3.16 1.37 10.85
C ASP A 82 -2.72 1.66 9.39
N VAL A 83 -3.22 0.86 8.44
CA VAL A 83 -2.92 1.00 7.00
C VAL A 83 -4.21 0.87 6.19
N VAL A 84 -4.43 1.80 5.27
CA VAL A 84 -5.61 1.80 4.39
C VAL A 84 -5.18 1.92 2.93
N LEU A 85 -5.69 1.00 2.10
CA LEU A 85 -5.58 1.02 0.65
C LEU A 85 -6.94 1.40 0.06
N THR A 86 -7.06 2.61 -0.47
CA THR A 86 -8.32 3.06 -1.07
C THR A 86 -8.36 2.79 -2.58
N GLN A 87 -9.50 2.34 -3.08
CA GLN A 87 -9.82 2.24 -4.52
C GLN A 87 -10.91 3.24 -4.91
N GLU A 88 -10.98 3.62 -6.19
CA GLU A 88 -11.88 4.67 -6.72
C GLU A 88 -11.73 6.03 -6.02
N ASP A 89 -10.58 6.30 -5.40
CA ASP A 89 -10.26 7.61 -4.83
C ASP A 89 -9.62 8.50 -5.91
N PHE A 90 -10.48 9.02 -6.79
CA PHE A 90 -10.11 9.66 -8.05
C PHE A 90 -9.64 11.12 -7.93
N GLY A 91 -9.46 11.66 -6.73
CA GLY A 91 -9.05 13.05 -6.51
C GLY A 91 -10.19 14.03 -6.24
N PHE A 92 -11.43 13.72 -6.62
CA PHE A 92 -12.56 14.66 -6.50
C PHE A 92 -12.99 14.95 -5.06
N TYR A 93 -12.88 13.95 -4.18
CA TYR A 93 -13.30 14.03 -2.78
C TYR A 93 -12.18 13.62 -1.81
N THR A 94 -10.97 13.39 -2.32
CA THR A 94 -9.81 12.94 -1.54
C THR A 94 -9.51 13.90 -0.39
N ASP A 95 -9.53 15.21 -0.64
CA ASP A 95 -9.26 16.22 0.39
C ASP A 95 -10.34 16.23 1.48
N ALA A 96 -11.61 16.07 1.11
CA ALA A 96 -12.72 16.03 2.07
C ALA A 96 -12.67 14.77 2.95
N MET A 97 -12.25 13.64 2.37
CA MET A 97 -12.00 12.41 3.12
C MET A 97 -10.78 12.57 4.05
N ARG A 98 -9.65 13.03 3.52
CA ARG A 98 -8.38 13.18 4.27
C ARG A 98 -8.42 14.25 5.35
N ALA A 99 -9.28 15.25 5.23
CA ALA A 99 -9.51 16.23 6.29
C ALA A 99 -10.08 15.61 7.58
N GLU A 100 -10.57 14.38 7.51
CA GLU A 100 -11.17 13.64 8.63
C GLU A 100 -10.34 12.38 8.99
N THR A 101 -9.14 12.22 8.44
CA THR A 101 -8.23 11.11 8.73
C THR A 101 -7.06 11.55 9.60
N ASP A 102 -6.56 10.66 10.46
CA ASP A 102 -5.47 10.94 11.39
C ASP A 102 -4.11 10.32 10.96
N HIS A 103 -4.07 9.51 9.90
CA HIS A 103 -2.84 8.89 9.39
C HIS A 103 -1.75 9.90 9.05
N GLU A 104 -0.52 9.65 9.52
CA GLU A 104 0.62 10.54 9.31
C GLU A 104 1.13 10.51 7.85
N PHE A 105 1.18 9.33 7.24
CA PHE A 105 1.76 9.14 5.91
C PHE A 105 0.68 8.90 4.87
N LEU A 106 0.60 9.83 3.91
CA LEU A 106 -0.42 9.85 2.88
C LEU A 106 0.24 9.81 1.50
N SER A 107 -0.17 8.88 0.63
CA SER A 107 0.31 8.86 -0.74
C SER A 107 -0.13 10.11 -1.51
N VAL A 108 0.65 10.52 -2.50
CA VAL A 108 0.27 11.56 -3.46
C VAL A 108 -0.76 10.97 -4.44
N PRO A 109 -1.96 11.60 -4.59
CA PRO A 109 -2.95 11.14 -5.56
C PRO A 109 -2.42 11.18 -7.00
N HIS A 110 -2.92 10.26 -7.84
CA HIS A 110 -2.55 10.24 -9.26
C HIS A 110 -2.81 11.62 -9.90
N PRO A 111 -1.84 12.20 -10.63
CA PRO A 111 -1.90 13.60 -11.10
C PRO A 111 -2.86 13.86 -12.28
N GLY A 112 -3.78 12.93 -12.53
CA GLY A 112 -4.65 12.90 -13.71
C GLY A 112 -3.98 12.44 -15.02
N PRO A 113 -4.79 12.03 -16.01
CA PRO A 113 -4.31 11.47 -17.29
C PRO A 113 -3.57 12.50 -18.16
N ASP A 114 -3.83 13.79 -18.02
CA ASP A 114 -3.13 14.84 -18.77
C ASP A 114 -1.63 14.94 -18.40
N ARG A 115 -1.27 14.48 -17.20
CA ARG A 115 0.13 14.51 -16.71
C ARG A 115 0.81 13.15 -16.73
N LEU A 116 0.06 12.08 -16.43
CA LEU A 116 0.57 10.72 -16.37
C LEU A 116 -0.41 9.77 -17.05
N ASN A 117 -0.12 9.39 -18.29
CA ASN A 117 -0.90 8.41 -19.05
C ASN A 117 0.03 7.62 -19.98
N PRO A 118 0.83 6.69 -19.44
CA PRO A 118 1.85 5.99 -20.22
C PRO A 118 1.26 5.03 -21.27
N VAL A 119 -0.03 4.69 -21.16
CA VAL A 119 -0.74 3.81 -22.10
C VAL A 119 -1.54 4.55 -23.17
N GLY A 120 -1.58 5.89 -23.12
CA GLY A 120 -2.27 6.69 -24.14
C GLY A 120 -3.77 6.43 -24.21
N ARG A 121 -4.44 6.20 -23.07
CA ARG A 121 -5.88 5.93 -23.02
C ARG A 121 -6.68 7.23 -23.25
N ASP A 122 -7.11 7.46 -24.49
CA ASP A 122 -7.84 8.67 -24.90
C ASP A 122 -9.15 8.91 -24.13
N GLY A 123 -9.79 7.85 -23.64
CA GLY A 123 -11.06 7.94 -22.89
C GLY A 123 -10.91 8.19 -21.39
N ALA A 124 -9.68 8.22 -20.86
CA ALA A 124 -9.45 8.40 -19.44
C ALA A 124 -9.72 9.85 -19.03
N ILE A 125 -10.60 10.04 -18.06
CA ILE A 125 -10.91 11.34 -17.45
C ILE A 125 -10.35 11.48 -16.04
N THR A 126 -9.87 10.38 -15.45
CA THR A 126 -9.22 10.35 -14.14
C THR A 126 -8.08 9.33 -14.09
N GLY A 127 -7.27 9.42 -13.04
CA GLY A 127 -6.17 8.50 -12.77
C GLY A 127 -6.63 7.10 -12.36
N ASP A 128 -5.75 6.36 -11.68
CA ASP A 128 -6.01 4.99 -11.24
C ASP A 128 -6.98 4.87 -10.04
N GLY A 129 -7.18 5.95 -9.28
CA GLY A 129 -8.01 5.94 -8.08
C GLY A 129 -7.43 5.15 -6.91
N LEU A 130 -6.11 4.88 -6.92
CA LEU A 130 -5.40 4.13 -5.88
C LEU A 130 -4.60 5.08 -4.97
N ASN A 131 -4.87 5.02 -3.66
CA ASN A 131 -4.13 5.75 -2.64
C ASN A 131 -3.86 4.87 -1.40
N VAL A 132 -2.86 5.30 -0.62
CA VAL A 132 -2.45 4.70 0.65
C VAL A 132 -2.50 5.75 1.75
N LEU A 133 -3.07 5.38 2.89
CA LEU A 133 -2.98 6.09 4.16
C LEU A 133 -2.34 5.15 5.16
N SER A 134 -1.38 5.61 5.96
CA SER A 134 -0.58 4.74 6.82
C SER A 134 -0.09 5.49 8.05
N ASP A 135 -0.10 4.80 9.19
CA ASP A 135 0.59 5.23 10.41
C ASP A 135 2.09 4.90 10.38
N PHE A 136 2.51 4.08 9.41
CA PHE A 136 3.91 3.73 9.16
C PHE A 136 4.48 4.51 7.97
N PRO A 137 5.78 4.86 7.97
CA PRO A 137 6.42 5.49 6.83
C PRO A 137 6.23 4.70 5.53
N ILE A 138 5.85 5.40 4.47
CA ILE A 138 5.73 4.87 3.11
C ILE A 138 6.43 5.78 2.11
N ASP A 139 6.82 5.22 0.96
CA ASP A 139 7.08 6.05 -0.21
C ASP A 139 5.76 6.68 -0.67
N THR A 140 5.66 8.01 -0.56
CA THR A 140 4.42 8.74 -0.84
C THR A 140 4.11 8.81 -2.33
N GLU A 141 5.14 8.73 -3.18
CA GLU A 141 4.99 8.60 -4.63
C GLU A 141 4.88 7.11 -4.97
N LEU A 142 3.68 6.67 -5.35
CA LEU A 142 3.43 5.26 -5.64
C LEU A 142 3.99 4.87 -7.02
N ASP A 143 4.53 3.66 -7.11
CA ASP A 143 4.85 3.03 -8.39
C ASP A 143 3.57 2.54 -9.04
N ARG A 144 3.12 3.24 -10.08
CA ARG A 144 1.83 3.04 -10.73
C ARG A 144 1.99 2.38 -12.09
N VAL A 145 1.26 1.29 -12.31
CA VAL A 145 1.26 0.56 -13.58
C VAL A 145 -0.17 0.39 -14.05
N PRO A 146 -0.61 1.14 -15.09
CA PRO A 146 -1.95 0.99 -15.63
C PRO A 146 -2.07 -0.30 -16.44
N TRP A 147 -3.29 -0.84 -16.50
CA TRP A 147 -3.64 -1.86 -17.48
C TRP A 147 -3.53 -1.29 -18.89
N THR A 148 -3.04 -2.12 -19.82
CA THR A 148 -2.89 -1.75 -21.23
C THR A 148 -4.25 -1.65 -21.95
N ASN A 149 -5.20 -2.48 -21.55
CA ASN A 149 -6.55 -2.54 -22.11
C ASN A 149 -7.59 -2.14 -21.06
N CYS A 150 -8.79 -1.78 -21.51
CA CYS A 150 -10.01 -1.76 -20.69
C CYS A 150 -11.09 -2.55 -21.42
N GLY A 151 -12.13 -3.00 -20.74
CA GLY A 151 -13.22 -3.72 -21.38
C GLY A 151 -13.96 -2.87 -22.45
N ASP A 152 -14.36 -3.50 -23.56
CA ASP A 152 -14.91 -2.87 -24.79
C ASP A 152 -16.15 -1.96 -24.60
N ALA A 153 -16.78 -1.96 -23.42
CA ALA A 153 -17.99 -1.18 -23.14
C ALA A 153 -18.09 -0.68 -21.70
N SER A 154 -17.00 -0.70 -20.92
CA SER A 154 -17.08 -0.44 -19.49
C SER A 154 -16.78 1.02 -19.14
N ALA A 155 -17.43 1.50 -18.07
CA ALA A 155 -17.05 2.74 -17.40
C ALA A 155 -15.60 2.70 -16.87
N ASP A 156 -14.95 1.54 -16.91
CA ASP A 156 -13.57 1.39 -16.45
C ASP A 156 -12.58 2.10 -17.37
N CYS A 157 -12.90 2.25 -18.66
CA CYS A 157 -12.08 3.03 -19.59
C CYS A 157 -12.00 4.52 -19.23
N LEU A 158 -12.84 5.01 -18.32
CA LEU A 158 -12.82 6.38 -17.82
C LEU A 158 -11.67 6.64 -16.82
N ALA A 159 -11.02 5.58 -16.33
CA ALA A 159 -9.94 5.65 -15.37
C ALA A 159 -8.68 4.95 -15.90
N LEU A 160 -7.51 5.34 -15.39
CA LEU A 160 -6.25 4.64 -15.66
C LEU A 160 -6.05 3.50 -14.67
N LYS A 161 -7.03 2.59 -14.56
CA LYS A 161 -6.97 1.46 -13.62
C LYS A 161 -5.71 0.62 -13.81
N GLY A 162 -5.27 -0.03 -12.74
CA GLY A 162 -3.99 -0.70 -12.71
C GLY A 162 -3.67 -1.26 -11.33
N PHE A 163 -2.37 -1.33 -11.04
CA PHE A 163 -1.86 -1.52 -9.69
C PHE A 163 -0.97 -0.35 -9.27
N ALA A 164 -0.91 -0.12 -7.96
CA ALA A 164 -0.01 0.81 -7.33
C ALA A 164 0.77 0.08 -6.23
N VAL A 165 2.08 0.35 -6.16
CA VAL A 165 3.01 -0.26 -5.22
C VAL A 165 3.67 0.82 -4.36
N THR A 166 3.88 0.51 -3.09
CA THR A 166 4.75 1.29 -2.19
C THR A 166 5.43 0.38 -1.19
N THR A 167 6.60 0.80 -0.72
CA THR A 167 7.30 0.16 0.39
C THR A 167 6.91 0.85 1.69
N MET A 168 6.45 0.06 2.65
CA MET A 168 6.15 0.50 4.00
C MET A 168 7.25 0.04 4.95
N ASP A 169 7.76 0.94 5.78
CA ASP A 169 8.73 0.63 6.82
C ASP A 169 8.02 0.43 8.17
N LEU A 170 8.10 -0.78 8.73
CA LEU A 170 7.55 -1.10 10.04
C LEU A 170 8.47 -0.64 11.20
N GLY A 171 9.70 -0.22 10.91
CA GLY A 171 10.69 0.13 11.92
C GLY A 171 11.04 -1.02 12.87
N ALA A 172 11.94 -0.76 13.82
CA ALA A 172 12.29 -1.73 14.86
C ALA A 172 11.16 -1.88 15.92
N ASP A 173 10.32 -0.85 16.09
CA ASP A 173 9.36 -0.75 17.20
C ASP A 173 7.97 -1.33 16.89
N ALA A 174 7.52 -1.39 15.62
CA ALA A 174 6.25 -2.06 15.28
C ALA A 174 6.31 -3.58 15.54
N ALA A 175 7.51 -4.11 15.78
CA ALA A 175 7.74 -5.50 16.14
C ALA A 175 7.59 -5.81 17.65
N GLY A 176 6.95 -4.90 18.40
CA GLY A 176 6.36 -5.21 19.71
C GLY A 176 7.35 -5.40 20.86
N GLY A 177 8.57 -4.88 20.76
CA GLY A 177 9.55 -4.96 21.84
C GLY A 177 10.45 -3.74 21.85
N ALA A 178 10.32 -2.92 22.90
CA ALA A 178 11.37 -1.96 23.23
C ALA A 178 12.69 -2.73 23.37
N SER A 179 13.59 -2.57 22.42
CA SER A 179 14.99 -2.95 22.62
C SER A 179 15.55 -1.99 23.66
N THR A 180 15.60 -2.44 24.91
CA THR A 180 16.50 -1.86 25.90
C THR A 180 17.87 -2.54 25.77
N ASP A 181 18.51 -2.43 24.61
CA ASP A 181 19.95 -2.68 24.48
C ASP A 181 20.71 -1.37 24.46
N GLY A 182 20.48 -0.55 25.50
CA GLY A 182 21.28 0.64 25.78
C GLY A 182 22.75 0.34 26.16
N ASN A 183 23.37 -0.69 25.60
CA ASN A 183 24.79 -0.99 25.78
C ASN A 183 25.37 -1.87 24.67
N ASP A 184 25.24 -1.47 23.39
CA ASP A 184 26.20 -1.89 22.37
C ASP A 184 27.29 -0.81 22.20
N PRO A 185 28.53 -1.04 22.68
CA PRO A 185 29.63 -0.09 22.54
C PRO A 185 30.23 -0.05 21.12
N ASN A 186 29.79 -0.91 20.19
CA ASN A 186 30.34 -0.98 18.83
C ASN A 186 29.48 -0.26 17.77
N GLY A 187 28.23 0.10 18.09
CA GLY A 187 27.38 0.88 17.19
C GLY A 187 27.14 0.18 15.85
N ASP A 188 27.11 -1.16 15.86
CA ASP A 188 26.88 -1.94 14.65
C ASP A 188 25.40 -2.18 14.36
N GLY A 189 24.50 -1.84 15.30
CA GLY A 189 23.07 -1.51 15.10
C GLY A 189 22.47 -2.09 13.83
N ASP A 190 22.48 -3.41 13.71
CA ASP A 190 22.06 -4.17 12.54
C ASP A 190 20.54 -4.40 12.52
N GLY A 191 19.80 -3.48 13.15
CA GLY A 191 18.34 -3.39 13.07
C GLY A 191 17.90 -3.04 11.66
N GLY A 192 18.04 -3.97 10.72
CA GLY A 192 17.59 -3.82 9.36
C GLY A 192 16.12 -3.43 9.35
N ALA A 193 15.79 -2.38 8.58
CA ALA A 193 14.41 -1.93 8.42
C ALA A 193 13.54 -3.11 7.97
N LEU A 194 12.53 -3.45 8.77
CA LEU A 194 11.54 -4.46 8.40
C LEU A 194 10.56 -3.79 7.44
N THR A 195 10.64 -4.15 6.16
CA THR A 195 9.81 -3.54 5.12
C THR A 195 8.73 -4.49 4.60
N VAL A 196 7.60 -3.90 4.23
CA VAL A 196 6.45 -4.57 3.62
C VAL A 196 6.12 -3.88 2.30
N GLU A 197 6.06 -4.67 1.22
CA GLU A 197 5.57 -4.20 -0.07
C GLU A 197 4.04 -4.32 -0.10
N LEU A 198 3.38 -3.18 -0.30
CA LEU A 198 1.93 -3.07 -0.41
C LEU A 198 1.55 -2.96 -1.88
N ILE A 199 0.76 -3.91 -2.38
CA ILE A 199 0.27 -3.92 -3.76
C ILE A 199 -1.26 -3.77 -3.75
N SER A 200 -1.74 -2.62 -4.21
CA SER A 200 -3.16 -2.30 -4.34
C SER A 200 -3.61 -2.41 -5.81
N LEU A 201 -4.77 -3.03 -6.05
CA LEU A 201 -5.28 -3.28 -7.41
C LEU A 201 -6.64 -2.63 -7.63
N HIS A 202 -6.79 -1.97 -8.77
CA HIS A 202 -8.07 -1.53 -9.30
C HIS A 202 -8.44 -2.39 -10.51
N LEU A 203 -9.38 -3.32 -10.35
CA LEU A 203 -9.74 -4.25 -11.41
C LEU A 203 -10.65 -3.63 -12.48
N GLU A 204 -10.50 -4.14 -13.70
CA GLU A 204 -11.41 -3.95 -14.82
C GLU A 204 -12.64 -4.88 -14.69
N ALA A 205 -13.83 -4.37 -14.98
CA ALA A 205 -15.04 -5.18 -15.12
C ALA A 205 -14.96 -5.96 -16.44
N GLY A 206 -14.34 -7.13 -16.38
CA GLY A 206 -14.09 -7.99 -17.54
C GLY A 206 -12.85 -8.87 -17.39
N GLY A 207 -11.97 -8.55 -16.43
CA GLY A 207 -10.66 -9.18 -16.30
C GLY A 207 -9.59 -8.40 -17.04
N VAL A 208 -8.34 -8.75 -16.74
CA VAL A 208 -7.15 -8.29 -17.46
C VAL A 208 -6.75 -9.41 -18.42
N ASP A 209 -6.64 -9.11 -19.71
CA ASP A 209 -6.08 -10.04 -20.70
C ASP A 209 -4.55 -10.03 -20.67
#